data_AF-A0AAV5XWZ0-F1
#
_entry.id   AF-A0AAV5XWZ0-F1
#
_cell.length_a   1.000
_cell.length_b   1.000
_cell.length_c   1.000
_cell.angle_alpha   90.00
_cell.angle_beta   90.00
_cell.angle_gamma   90.00
#
_symmetry.space_group_name_H-M   'P 1'
#
loop_
_entity.id
_entity.type
_entity.pdbx_description
1 polymer ?
#
loop_
_entity_poly.entity_id
_entity_poly.type
_entity_poly.pdbx_seq_one_letter_code
_entity_poly.pdbx_strand_id
1 'polypeptide(L)'
;MAAEARRRYVKIGILLVLLSPVIVLAVSFVVMFVRASNQAEVFCAQVVVGGPIEGLEAKAQQLGLAVRSHPAEGAQPAVIVAVARGPYWPRCIVEHINGRVVGKRTSSSA
;
A
#
# COMPACT_ATOMS: atom_id res chain seq x y z
N MET A 1 -15.38 51.15 -4.90
CA MET A 1 -15.43 49.83 -5.56
C MET A 1 -14.08 49.12 -5.68
N ALA A 2 -12.94 49.81 -5.97
CA ALA A 2 -11.64 49.14 -6.13
C ALA A 2 -11.02 48.53 -4.84
N ALA A 3 -11.28 49.12 -3.66
CA ALA A 3 -10.69 48.68 -2.39
C ALA A 3 -11.24 47.34 -1.87
N GLU A 4 -12.52 47.04 -2.13
CA GLU A 4 -13.15 45.76 -1.76
C GLU A 4 -12.67 44.62 -2.64
N ALA A 5 -12.51 44.86 -3.95
CA ALA A 5 -11.93 43.89 -4.87
C ALA A 5 -10.50 43.51 -4.43
N ARG A 6 -9.66 44.49 -4.09
CA ARG A 6 -8.30 44.24 -3.59
C ARG A 6 -8.27 43.44 -2.29
N ARG A 7 -9.16 43.73 -1.34
CA ARG A 7 -9.29 42.92 -0.10
C ARG A 7 -9.77 41.50 -0.37
N ARG A 8 -10.67 41.29 -1.34
CA ARG A 8 -11.11 39.95 -1.76
C ARG A 8 -9.97 39.16 -2.42
N TYR A 9 -9.20 39.77 -3.32
CA TYR A 9 -8.04 39.12 -3.94
C TYR A 9 -6.95 38.74 -2.93
N VAL A 10 -6.65 39.61 -1.96
CA VAL A 10 -5.69 39.30 -0.88
C VAL A 10 -6.21 38.16 0.00
N LYS A 11 -7.49 38.16 0.37
CA LYS A 11 -8.10 37.06 1.15
C LYS A 11 -8.07 35.73 0.40
N ILE A 12 -8.38 35.74 -0.90
CA ILE A 12 -8.31 34.53 -1.76
C ILE A 12 -6.87 34.04 -1.87
N GLY A 13 -5.90 34.93 -2.08
CA GLY A 13 -4.48 34.58 -2.14
C GLY A 13 -3.99 33.93 -0.84
N ILE A 14 -4.34 34.50 0.32
CA ILE A 14 -4.00 33.92 1.63
C ILE A 14 -4.68 32.56 1.81
N LEU A 15 -5.95 32.42 1.44
CA LEU A 15 -6.67 31.15 1.52
C LEU A 15 -6.01 30.06 0.67
N LEU A 16 -5.58 30.39 -0.56
CA LEU A 16 -4.89 29.46 -1.44
C LEU A 16 -3.53 29.03 -0.88
N VAL A 17 -2.76 29.95 -0.30
CA VAL A 17 -1.49 29.63 0.35
C VAL A 17 -1.70 28.70 1.54
N LEU A 18 -2.73 28.95 2.36
CA LEU A 18 -3.06 28.10 3.51
C LEU A 18 -3.57 26.71 3.11
N LEU A 19 -4.28 26.61 1.97
CA LEU A 19 -4.74 25.33 1.43
C LEU A 19 -3.64 24.55 0.69
N SER A 20 -2.59 25.23 0.21
CA SER A 20 -1.50 24.58 -0.53
C SER A 20 -0.84 23.40 0.21
N PRO A 21 -0.47 23.46 1.51
CA PRO A 21 0.11 22.30 2.19
C PRO A 21 -0.87 21.14 2.29
N VAL A 22 -2.17 21.40 2.45
CA VAL A 22 -3.21 20.36 2.53
C VAL A 22 -3.31 19.62 1.21
N ILE A 23 -3.32 20.35 0.09
CA ILE A 23 -3.37 19.77 -1.24
C ILE A 23 -2.10 18.95 -1.51
N VAL A 24 -0.92 19.48 -1.17
CA VAL A 24 0.35 18.77 -1.36
C VAL A 24 0.37 17.48 -0.55
N LEU A 25 -0.09 17.49 0.70
CA LEU A 25 -0.19 16.29 1.53
C LEU A 25 -1.17 15.27 0.94
N ALA A 26 -2.35 15.71 0.50
CA ALA A 26 -3.35 14.85 -0.10
C ALA A 26 -2.84 14.17 -1.37
N VAL A 27 -2.24 14.94 -2.29
CA VAL A 27 -1.66 14.39 -3.53
C VAL A 27 -0.51 13.44 -3.22
N SER A 28 0.38 13.82 -2.29
CA SER A 28 1.49 12.95 -1.87
C SER A 28 1.00 11.62 -1.31
N PHE A 29 -0.05 11.64 -0.49
CA PHE A 29 -0.67 10.44 0.06
C PHE A 29 -1.22 9.53 -1.05
N VAL A 30 -1.99 10.09 -2.00
CA VAL A 30 -2.56 9.34 -3.13
C VAL A 30 -1.45 8.70 -3.96
N VAL A 31 -0.40 9.45 -4.31
CA VAL A 31 0.74 8.93 -5.08
C VAL A 31 1.42 7.77 -4.34
N MET A 32 1.65 7.90 -3.03
CA MET A 32 2.25 6.81 -2.26
C MET A 32 1.33 5.59 -2.19
N PHE A 33 0.03 5.77 -1.99
CA PHE A 33 -0.94 4.68 -1.91
C PHE A 33 -1.05 3.88 -3.21
N VAL A 34 -1.10 4.58 -4.35
CA VAL A 34 -1.12 3.95 -5.68
C VAL A 34 0.17 3.17 -5.92
N ARG A 35 1.33 3.74 -5.58
CA ARG A 35 2.61 3.05 -5.72
C ARG A 35 2.66 1.76 -4.90
N ALA A 36 2.18 1.81 -3.66
CA ALA A 36 2.12 0.63 -2.80
C ALA A 36 1.14 -0.43 -3.31
N SER A 37 -0.01 -0.01 -3.85
CA SER A 37 -0.98 -0.91 -4.49
C SER A 37 -0.32 -1.68 -5.63
N ASN A 38 0.35 -0.96 -6.53
CA ASN A 38 1.07 -1.56 -7.64
C ASN A 38 2.18 -2.52 -7.17
N GLN A 39 2.94 -2.16 -6.12
CA GLN A 39 3.99 -3.04 -5.58
C GLN A 39 3.41 -4.34 -5.01
N ALA A 40 2.31 -4.25 -4.25
CA ALA A 40 1.62 -5.41 -3.71
C ALA A 40 1.04 -6.31 -4.81
N GLU A 41 0.44 -5.71 -5.84
CA GLU A 41 -0.07 -6.43 -7.02
C GLU A 41 1.04 -7.11 -7.81
N VAL A 42 2.15 -6.42 -8.07
CA VAL A 42 3.32 -6.98 -8.76
C VAL A 42 3.89 -8.16 -7.97
N PHE A 43 4.01 -8.02 -6.65
CA PHE A 43 4.44 -9.13 -5.80
C PHE A 43 3.47 -10.32 -5.92
N CYS A 44 2.16 -10.08 -5.75
CA CYS A 44 1.14 -11.12 -5.84
C CYS A 44 1.12 -11.78 -7.23
N ALA A 45 1.32 -11.04 -8.32
CA ALA A 45 1.41 -11.57 -9.67
C ALA A 45 2.61 -12.53 -9.84
N GLN A 46 3.74 -12.20 -9.20
CA GLN A 46 4.95 -13.01 -9.25
C GLN A 46 4.91 -14.29 -8.41
N VAL A 47 4.04 -14.35 -7.41
CA VAL A 47 3.84 -15.58 -6.61
C VAL A 47 3.07 -16.61 -7.43
N VAL A 48 3.63 -17.81 -7.59
CA VAL A 48 3.02 -18.91 -8.35
C VAL A 48 2.44 -19.94 -7.38
N VAL A 49 1.18 -20.32 -7.57
CA VAL A 49 0.55 -21.40 -6.80
C VAL A 49 1.23 -22.73 -7.14
N GLY A 50 1.58 -23.51 -6.13
CA GLY A 50 2.40 -24.73 -6.24
C GLY A 50 3.91 -24.49 -6.20
N GLY A 51 4.36 -23.23 -6.28
CA GLY A 51 5.76 -22.83 -6.19
C GLY A 51 6.32 -22.86 -4.76
N PRO A 52 7.65 -22.81 -4.60
CA PRO A 52 8.30 -22.76 -3.30
C PRO A 52 8.09 -21.40 -2.62
N ILE A 53 8.07 -21.38 -1.28
CA ILE A 53 8.04 -20.13 -0.50
C ILE A 53 9.42 -19.47 -0.35
N GLU A 54 10.49 -20.21 -0.60
CA GLU A 54 11.85 -19.71 -0.48
C GLU A 54 12.09 -18.52 -1.42
N GLY A 55 12.69 -17.46 -0.88
CA GLY A 55 12.97 -16.24 -1.65
C GLY A 55 11.79 -15.28 -1.82
N LEU A 56 10.56 -15.66 -1.45
CA LEU A 56 9.41 -14.73 -1.47
C LEU A 56 9.65 -13.54 -0.53
N GLU A 57 10.26 -13.77 0.62
CA GLU A 57 10.55 -12.71 1.58
C GLU A 57 11.55 -11.68 1.00
N ALA A 58 12.67 -12.17 0.45
CA ALA A 58 13.66 -11.31 -0.19
C ALA A 58 13.05 -10.53 -1.36
N LYS A 59 12.16 -11.16 -2.14
CA LYS A 59 11.48 -10.51 -3.27
C LYS A 59 10.50 -9.42 -2.83
N ALA A 60 9.76 -9.65 -1.76
CA ALA A 60 8.90 -8.64 -1.16
C ALA A 60 9.72 -7.45 -0.64
N GLN A 61 10.84 -7.71 0.04
CA GLN A 61 11.74 -6.66 0.53
C GLN A 61 12.36 -5.85 -0.61
N GLN A 62 12.73 -6.48 -1.73
CA GLN A 62 13.20 -5.78 -2.94
C GLN A 62 12.15 -4.83 -3.52
N LEU A 63 10.86 -5.16 -3.37
CA LEU A 63 9.75 -4.30 -3.76
C LEU A 63 9.39 -3.25 -2.71
N GLY A 64 10.12 -3.19 -1.59
CA GLY A 64 9.87 -2.28 -0.48
C GLY A 64 8.65 -2.66 0.37
N LEU A 65 8.24 -3.93 0.31
CA LEU A 65 7.17 -4.49 1.13
C LEU A 65 7.77 -5.13 2.39
N ALA A 66 7.15 -4.87 3.54
CA ALA A 66 7.42 -5.58 4.78
C ALA A 66 6.69 -6.93 4.77
N VAL A 67 7.36 -7.99 5.21
CA VAL A 67 6.79 -9.34 5.25
C VAL A 67 6.46 -9.71 6.68
N ARG A 68 5.27 -10.30 6.87
CA ARG A 68 4.84 -10.85 8.15
C ARG A 68 4.40 -12.29 7.92
N SER A 69 5.08 -13.22 8.58
CA SER A 69 4.74 -14.64 8.53
C SER A 69 3.90 -14.99 9.73
N HIS A 70 2.76 -15.63 9.49
CA HIS A 70 1.87 -16.17 10.50
C HIS A 70 1.90 -17.70 10.40
N PRO A 71 2.20 -18.40 11.50
CA PRO A 71 2.20 -19.86 11.51
C PRO A 71 0.78 -20.38 11.27
N ALA A 72 0.68 -21.64 10.82
CA ALA A 72 -0.60 -22.33 10.70
C ALA A 72 -1.24 -22.47 12.10
N GLU A 73 -2.49 -22.03 12.26
CA GLU A 73 -3.29 -22.24 13.47
C GLU A 73 -4.42 -23.24 13.18
N GLY A 74 -4.33 -24.42 13.79
CA GLY A 74 -5.32 -25.48 13.64
C GLY A 74 -5.44 -25.98 12.20
N ALA A 75 -6.63 -25.80 11.60
CA ALA A 75 -6.93 -26.21 10.22
C ALA A 75 -6.57 -25.14 9.16
N GLN A 76 -6.08 -23.97 9.55
CA GLN A 76 -5.75 -22.89 8.62
C GLN A 76 -4.32 -23.05 8.08
N PRO A 77 -4.09 -22.80 6.78
CA PRO A 77 -2.74 -22.81 6.21
C PRO A 77 -1.87 -21.71 6.83
N ALA A 78 -0.56 -21.89 6.81
CA ALA A 78 0.37 -20.83 7.21
C ALA A 78 0.31 -19.69 6.18
N VAL A 79 0.54 -18.45 6.62
CA VAL A 79 0.27 -17.27 5.81
C VAL A 79 1.47 -16.33 5.81
N ILE A 80 1.89 -15.88 4.64
CA ILE A 80 2.87 -14.81 4.44
C ILE A 80 2.11 -13.58 3.95
N VAL A 81 2.19 -12.48 4.69
CA VAL A 81 1.55 -11.21 4.34
C VAL A 81 2.63 -10.22 3.96
N ALA A 82 2.66 -9.80 2.69
CA ALA A 82 3.49 -8.71 2.21
C ALA A 82 2.71 -7.39 2.25
N VAL A 83 3.17 -6.44 3.06
CA VAL A 83 2.51 -5.16 3.39
C VAL A 83 3.41 -4.01 3.03
N ALA A 84 2.91 -2.98 2.35
CA ALA A 84 3.75 -1.84 1.98
C ALA A 84 4.21 -0.99 3.18
N ARG A 85 3.29 -0.39 3.94
CA ARG A 85 3.65 0.59 5.00
C ARG A 85 2.79 0.55 6.27
N GLY A 86 1.66 -0.14 6.29
CA GLY A 86 0.78 -0.16 7.47
C GLY A 86 -0.45 -1.06 7.33
N PRO A 87 -1.26 -1.19 8.40
CA PRO A 87 -2.38 -2.14 8.44
C PRO A 87 -3.52 -1.83 7.45
N TYR A 88 -3.65 -0.57 7.04
CA TYR A 88 -4.66 -0.10 6.08
C TYR A 88 -4.13 0.01 4.65
N TRP A 89 -2.88 -0.39 4.42
CA TRP A 89 -2.27 -0.32 3.10
C TRP A 89 -2.52 -1.61 2.31
N PRO A 90 -2.49 -1.54 0.97
CA PRO A 90 -2.60 -2.70 0.11
C PRO A 90 -1.60 -3.78 0.52
N ARG A 91 -2.08 -5.03 0.54
CA ARG A 91 -1.28 -6.18 0.95
C ARG A 91 -1.58 -7.39 0.08
N CYS A 92 -0.56 -8.21 -0.13
CA CYS A 92 -0.69 -9.52 -0.73
C CYS A 92 -0.58 -10.57 0.37
N ILE A 93 -1.58 -11.44 0.43
CA ILE A 93 -1.65 -12.55 1.39
C ILE A 93 -1.38 -13.82 0.61
N VAL A 94 -0.35 -14.56 1.00
CA VAL A 94 0.07 -15.81 0.38
C VAL A 94 -0.11 -16.92 1.38
N GLU A 95 -0.93 -17.90 1.04
CA GLU A 95 -1.19 -19.07 1.87
C GLU A 95 -0.25 -20.20 1.44
N HIS A 96 0.35 -20.89 2.40
CA HIS A 96 1.28 -21.98 2.13
C HIS A 96 1.12 -23.15 3.09
N ILE A 97 1.43 -24.35 2.60
CA ILE A 97 1.45 -25.61 3.34
C ILE A 97 2.72 -26.34 2.95
N ASN A 98 3.47 -26.87 3.93
CA ASN A 98 4.70 -27.64 3.71
C ASN A 98 5.72 -26.94 2.77
N GLY A 99 5.90 -25.63 2.93
CA GLY A 99 6.83 -24.83 2.13
C GLY A 99 6.39 -24.53 0.68
N ARG A 100 5.14 -24.85 0.32
CA ARG A 100 4.58 -24.56 -1.01
C ARG A 100 3.37 -23.65 -0.92
N VAL A 101 3.27 -22.74 -1.88
CA VAL A 101 2.14 -21.82 -2.01
C VAL A 101 0.89 -22.62 -2.41
N VAL A 102 -0.17 -22.53 -1.62
CA VAL A 102 -1.48 -23.13 -1.92
C VAL A 102 -2.50 -22.11 -2.40
N GLY A 103 -2.31 -20.84 -2.05
CA GLY A 103 -3.23 -19.78 -2.40
C GLY A 103 -2.58 -18.40 -2.33
N LYS A 104 -3.17 -17.43 -3.02
CA LYS A 104 -2.78 -16.03 -2.94
C LYS A 104 -4.00 -15.13 -3.12
N ARG A 105 -4.04 -14.01 -2.41
CA ARG A 105 -5.09 -13.00 -2.52
C ARG A 105 -4.54 -11.61 -2.27
N THR A 106 -4.97 -10.64 -3.07
CA THR A 106 -4.75 -9.22 -2.82
C THR A 106 -5.88 -8.70 -1.93
N SER A 107 -5.51 -8.00 -0.85
CA SER A 107 -6.45 -7.30 0.01
C SER A 107 -6.09 -5.82 -0.02
N SER A 108 -7.01 -5.01 -0.53
CA SER A 108 -6.96 -3.56 -0.40
C SER A 108 -8.10 -3.17 0.53
N SER A 109 -7.76 -2.58 1.68
CA SER A 109 -8.74 -1.92 2.54
C SER A 109 -9.03 -0.58 1.88
N ALA A 110 -10.14 -0.47 1.14
CA ALA A 110 -10.70 0.80 0.70
C ALA A 110 -11.61 1.36 1.80
#